data_AF-A0A1I1NY51-F1
#
_entry.id   AF-A0A1I1NY51-F1
#
_cell.length_a   1.000
_cell.length_b   1.000
_cell.length_c   1.000
_cell.angle_alpha   90.00
_cell.angle_beta   90.00
_cell.angle_gamma   90.00
#
_symmetry.space_group_name_H-M   'P 1'
#
loop_
_entity.id
_entity.type
_entity.pdbx_description
1 polymer ?
#
loop_
_entity_poly.entity_id
_entity_poly.type
_entity_poly.pdbx_seq_one_letter_code
_entity_poly.pdbx_strand_id
1 'polypeptide(L)'
;MGTPLRIYVSEEEAEADRLEQLARQLREELLLLEADDIEDVVPLATGGPAPPGSRAVGVVEIGALLVTLSKSAGALRDIIGLLRSWRGRRASRPTIRLELGGDVLEISEATEEQVAGTYELFISRHAARSQGGEKGPG
;
A
#
# COMPACT_ATOMS: atom_id res chain seq x y z
N MET A 1 3.31 -13.74 -12.96
CA MET A 1 2.96 -12.29 -12.94
C MET A 1 2.60 -11.95 -11.50
N GLY A 2 3.44 -11.13 -10.86
CA GLY A 2 3.19 -10.65 -9.51
C GLY A 2 1.96 -9.75 -9.44
N THR A 3 1.45 -9.54 -8.24
CA THR A 3 0.28 -8.68 -8.01
C THR A 3 0.77 -7.27 -7.68
N PRO A 4 0.38 -6.24 -8.45
CA PRO A 4 0.81 -4.87 -8.19
C PRO A 4 0.06 -4.33 -6.96
N LEU A 5 0.80 -4.04 -5.90
CA LEU A 5 0.33 -3.31 -4.73
C LEU A 5 0.81 -1.86 -4.86
N ARG A 6 -0.13 -0.91 -4.82
CA ARG A 6 0.21 0.52 -4.82
C ARG A 6 0.09 1.05 -3.40
N ILE A 7 1.09 1.80 -2.95
CA ILE A 7 1.14 2.41 -1.62
C ILE A 7 1.27 3.92 -1.82
N TYR A 8 0.36 4.69 -1.24
CA TYR A 8 0.34 6.14 -1.29
C TYR A 8 0.55 6.67 0.11
N VAL A 9 1.43 7.66 0.24
CA VAL A 9 1.66 8.36 1.50
C VAL A 9 1.13 9.78 1.35
N SER A 10 0.36 10.23 2.33
CA SER A 10 -0.16 11.59 2.37
C SER A 10 -0.12 12.11 3.79
N GLU A 11 0.11 13.40 3.94
CA GLU A 11 0.17 14.05 5.25
C GLU A 11 -0.55 15.40 5.14
N GLU A 12 -1.32 15.75 6.16
CA GLU A 12 -2.04 17.02 6.19
C GLU A 12 -1.04 18.17 6.13
N GLU A 13 -1.32 19.14 5.25
CA GLU A 13 -0.48 20.33 5.06
C GLU A 13 0.94 20.05 4.51
N ALA A 14 1.25 18.81 4.09
CA ALA A 14 2.55 18.48 3.55
C ALA A 14 2.71 18.91 2.08
N GLU A 15 3.86 19.52 1.80
CA GLU A 15 4.29 19.89 0.45
C GLU A 15 4.80 18.67 -0.34
N ALA A 16 4.87 18.80 -1.66
CA ALA A 16 5.31 17.75 -2.57
C ALA A 16 6.67 17.14 -2.18
N ASP A 17 7.69 17.97 -1.93
CA ASP A 17 9.03 17.51 -1.55
C ASP A 17 9.01 16.67 -0.27
N ARG A 18 8.18 17.07 0.70
CA ARG A 18 7.99 16.34 1.96
C ARG A 18 7.37 14.97 1.73
N LEU A 19 6.35 14.87 0.86
CA LEU A 19 5.74 13.60 0.49
C LEU A 19 6.73 12.69 -0.27
N GLU A 20 7.55 13.25 -1.16
CA GLU A 20 8.61 12.49 -1.84
C GLU A 20 9.66 11.96 -0.86
N GLN A 21 10.06 12.77 0.13
CA GLN A 21 10.97 12.33 1.19
C GLN A 21 10.36 11.22 2.04
N LEU A 22 9.08 11.32 2.40
CA LEU A 22 8.37 10.29 3.15
C LEU A 22 8.30 8.98 2.35
N ALA A 23 7.94 9.05 1.07
CA ALA A 23 7.88 7.89 0.19
C ALA A 23 9.25 7.24 -0.02
N ARG A 24 10.31 8.05 -0.16
CA ARG A 24 11.69 7.54 -0.24
C ARG A 24 12.08 6.79 1.03
N GLN A 25 11.81 7.37 2.20
CA GLN A 25 12.09 6.72 3.48
C GLN A 25 11.26 5.45 3.67
N LEU A 26 10.00 5.44 3.23
CA LEU A 26 9.17 4.26 3.28
C LEU A 26 9.67 3.15 2.35
N ARG A 27 10.13 3.52 1.15
CA ARG A 27 10.75 2.59 0.21
C ARG A 27 11.97 1.92 0.80
N GLU A 28 12.85 2.67 1.46
CA GLU A 28 14.04 2.11 2.12
C GLU A 28 13.63 1.04 3.14
N GLU A 29 12.60 1.31 3.96
CA GLU A 29 12.10 0.35 4.95
C GLU A 29 11.46 -0.89 4.31
N LEU A 30 10.78 -0.72 3.17
CA LEU A 30 10.22 -1.83 2.39
C LEU A 30 11.31 -2.68 1.73
N LEU A 31 12.43 -2.09 1.34
CA LEU A 31 13.59 -2.81 0.80
C LEU A 31 14.38 -3.54 1.89
N LEU A 32 14.37 -3.02 3.12
CA LEU A 32 14.94 -3.68 4.29
C LEU A 32 14.05 -4.82 4.79
N LEU A 33 12.77 -4.83 4.43
CA LEU A 33 11.87 -5.94 4.70
C LEU A 33 12.26 -7.11 3.78
N GLU A 34 13.02 -8.06 4.33
CA GLU A 34 13.37 -9.33 3.67
C GLU A 34 12.15 -10.26 3.56
N ALA A 35 11.08 -9.78 2.93
CA ALA A 35 9.94 -10.63 2.60
C ALA A 35 10.30 -11.39 1.32
N ASP A 36 10.42 -12.72 1.43
CA ASP A 36 10.68 -13.65 0.30
C ASP A 36 9.67 -13.50 -0.86
N ASP A 37 8.52 -12.89 -0.54
CA ASP A 37 7.41 -12.66 -1.44
C ASP A 37 7.34 -11.23 -2.03
N ILE A 38 8.32 -10.35 -1.78
CA ILE A 38 8.43 -9.05 -2.47
C ILE A 38 9.41 -9.19 -3.63
N GLU A 39 8.91 -9.01 -4.85
CA GLU A 39 9.72 -9.15 -6.06
C GLU A 39 10.44 -7.84 -6.41
N ASP A 40 9.77 -6.69 -6.21
CA ASP A 40 10.31 -5.39 -6.58
C ASP A 40 9.60 -4.22 -5.87
N VAL A 41 10.32 -3.13 -5.63
CA VAL A 41 9.79 -1.88 -5.03
C VAL A 41 10.32 -0.66 -5.78
N VAL A 42 9.45 -0.05 -6.57
CA VAL A 42 9.78 1.12 -7.40
C VAL A 42 8.87 2.31 -7.12
N PRO A 43 9.37 3.54 -7.25
CA PRO A 43 8.51 4.72 -7.22
C PRO A 43 7.48 4.65 -8.35
N LEU A 44 6.22 4.93 -8.04
CA LEU A 44 5.18 5.01 -9.05
C LEU A 44 5.38 6.31 -9.84
N ALA A 45 5.76 6.22 -11.11
CA ALA A 45 6.05 7.40 -11.93
C ALA A 45 4.80 8.29 -12.06
N THR A 46 4.91 9.52 -11.57
CA THR A 46 3.90 10.60 -11.65
C THR A 46 3.83 11.12 -13.09
N GLY A 47 3.19 10.38 -14.00
CA GLY A 47 3.20 10.73 -15.43
C GLY A 47 1.99 10.29 -16.23
N GLY A 48 0.93 9.80 -15.59
CA GLY A 48 -0.32 9.41 -16.26
C GLY A 48 -1.36 10.52 -16.17
N PRO A 49 -2.12 10.83 -17.24
CA PRO A 49 -3.22 11.78 -17.15
C PRO A 49 -4.26 11.25 -16.16
N ALA A 50 -4.52 12.05 -15.13
CA ALA A 50 -5.57 11.82 -14.14
C ALA A 50 -6.91 11.47 -14.83
N PRO A 51 -7.66 10.45 -14.37
CA PRO A 51 -9.02 10.25 -14.84
C PRO A 51 -9.86 11.49 -14.52
N PRO A 52 -10.60 12.05 -15.49
CA PRO A 52 -11.37 13.27 -15.29
C PRO A 52 -12.46 13.03 -14.23
N GLY A 53 -12.42 13.77 -13.12
CA GLY A 53 -13.41 13.71 -12.05
C GLY A 53 -12.83 13.57 -10.63
N SER A 54 -11.54 13.27 -10.49
CA SER A 54 -10.91 13.14 -9.19
C SER A 54 -10.33 14.49 -8.74
N ARG A 55 -10.99 15.16 -7.79
CA ARG A 55 -10.62 16.50 -7.29
C ARG A 55 -9.30 16.56 -6.50
N ALA A 56 -8.50 15.50 -6.45
CA ALA A 56 -7.35 15.40 -5.56
C ALA A 56 -6.09 14.77 -6.22
N VAL A 57 -6.00 14.72 -7.55
CA VAL A 57 -4.96 13.90 -8.21
C VAL A 57 -3.57 14.53 -8.21
N GLY A 58 -3.41 15.83 -7.98
CA GLY A 58 -2.09 16.47 -8.08
C GLY A 58 -1.12 16.21 -6.91
N VAL A 59 -1.61 15.83 -5.73
CA VAL A 59 -0.80 15.72 -4.50
C VAL A 59 -0.72 14.29 -3.98
N VAL A 60 -1.75 13.47 -4.18
CA VAL A 60 -1.80 12.05 -3.76
C VAL A 60 -0.80 11.17 -4.51
N GLU A 61 -0.46 11.51 -5.76
CA GLU A 61 0.49 10.73 -6.57
C GLU A 61 1.95 11.06 -6.25
N ILE A 62 2.19 12.21 -5.61
CA ILE A 62 3.51 12.62 -5.14
C ILE A 62 3.79 11.83 -3.87
N GLY A 63 4.64 10.80 -3.98
CA GLY A 63 4.93 9.89 -2.87
C GLY A 63 4.28 8.51 -2.96
N ALA A 64 3.90 8.08 -4.16
CA ALA A 64 3.39 6.75 -4.42
C ALA A 64 4.51 5.73 -4.73
N LEU A 65 4.35 4.52 -4.21
CA LEU A 65 5.24 3.37 -4.44
C LEU A 65 4.44 2.24 -5.09
N LEU A 66 5.06 1.57 -6.06
CA LEU A 66 4.58 0.32 -6.63
C LEU A 66 5.42 -0.83 -6.09
N VAL A 67 4.77 -1.74 -5.38
CA VAL A 67 5.35 -2.96 -4.86
C VAL A 67 4.81 -4.13 -5.69
N THR A 68 5.69 -4.97 -6.20
CA THR A 68 5.32 -6.21 -6.89
C THR A 68 5.38 -7.36 -5.91
N LEU A 69 4.22 -7.95 -5.60
CA LEU A 69 4.13 -9.10 -4.69
C LEU A 69 4.11 -10.42 -5.46
N SER A 70 4.88 -11.39 -5.01
CA SER A 70 4.62 -12.81 -5.26
C SER A 70 3.33 -13.21 -4.55
N LYS A 71 2.63 -14.25 -5.02
CA LYS A 71 1.20 -14.53 -4.71
C LYS A 71 0.93 -15.02 -3.27
N SER A 72 1.37 -14.28 -2.26
CA SER A 72 1.42 -14.73 -0.87
C SER A 72 0.74 -13.75 0.07
N ALA A 73 -0.13 -14.30 0.93
CA ALA A 73 -0.78 -13.58 2.01
C ALA A 73 0.22 -13.09 3.07
N GLY A 74 1.39 -13.74 3.17
CA GLY A 74 2.49 -13.43 4.08
C GLY A 74 3.07 -12.04 3.81
N ALA A 75 3.56 -11.79 2.59
CA ALA A 75 4.07 -10.48 2.20
C ALA A 75 3.12 -9.32 2.52
N LEU A 76 1.82 -9.50 2.27
CA LEU A 76 0.84 -8.44 2.55
C LEU A 76 0.71 -8.17 4.07
N ARG A 77 0.76 -9.21 4.91
CA ARG A 77 0.79 -9.05 6.38
C ARG A 77 2.04 -8.31 6.83
N ASP A 78 3.20 -8.71 6.32
CA ASP A 78 4.49 -8.11 6.69
C ASP A 78 4.55 -6.64 6.28
N ILE A 79 4.08 -6.31 5.07
CA ILE A 79 3.97 -4.93 4.60
C ILE A 79 3.05 -4.12 5.50
N ILE A 80 1.83 -4.60 5.79
CA ILE A 80 0.90 -3.87 6.68
C ILE A 80 1.52 -3.65 8.07
N GLY A 81 2.21 -4.66 8.61
CA GLY A 81 2.94 -4.56 9.88
C GLY A 81 4.04 -3.50 9.85
N LEU A 82 4.85 -3.50 8.79
CA LEU A 82 5.90 -2.50 8.57
C LEU A 82 5.31 -1.09 8.48
N LEU A 83 4.27 -0.88 7.66
CA LEU A 83 3.62 0.42 7.48
C LEU A 83 3.08 0.98 8.80
N ARG A 84 2.46 0.12 9.63
CA ARG A 84 2.00 0.50 10.97
C ARG A 84 3.15 0.90 11.89
N SER A 85 4.22 0.11 11.92
CA SER A 85 5.41 0.40 12.74
C SER A 85 6.06 1.71 12.30
N TRP A 86 6.27 1.87 11.00
CA TRP A 86 6.84 3.06 10.38
C TRP A 86 6.03 4.32 10.66
N ARG A 87 4.70 4.25 10.54
CA ARG A 87 3.79 5.35 10.90
C ARG A 87 3.86 5.69 12.38
N GLY A 88 3.86 4.67 13.24
CA GLY A 88 3.90 4.84 14.70
C GLY A 88 5.18 5.50 15.22
N ARG A 89 6.29 5.38 14.49
CA ARG A 89 7.57 6.03 14.80
C ARG A 89 7.59 7.53 14.46
N ARG A 90 6.62 8.03 13.68
CA ARG A 90 6.61 9.41 13.18
C ARG A 90 5.66 10.29 13.99
N ALA A 91 6.13 11.49 14.33
CA ALA A 91 5.33 12.49 15.04
C ALA A 91 4.10 12.94 14.23
N SER A 92 4.27 13.13 12.92
CA SER A 92 3.20 13.61 12.02
C SER A 92 2.19 12.55 11.62
N ARG A 93 2.41 11.26 11.95
CA ARG A 93 1.49 10.13 11.72
C ARG A 93 0.80 10.16 10.33
N PRO A 94 1.58 10.16 9.23
CA PRO A 94 1.04 10.29 7.88
C PRO A 94 -0.03 9.24 7.57
N THR A 95 -0.97 9.59 6.73
CA THR A 95 -1.99 8.69 6.18
C THR A 95 -1.36 7.83 5.11
N ILE A 96 -1.60 6.51 5.19
CA ILE A 96 -1.06 5.55 4.23
C ILE A 96 -2.23 4.83 3.57
N ARG A 97 -2.33 4.91 2.25
CA ARG A 97 -3.36 4.20 1.47
C ARG A 97 -2.71 3.09 0.67
N LEU A 98 -3.28 1.90 0.72
CA LEU A 98 -2.90 0.74 -0.06
C LEU A 98 -3.99 0.43 -1.08
N GLU A 99 -3.58 0.10 -2.30
CA GLU A 99 -4.49 -0.38 -3.35
C GLU A 99 -3.98 -1.69 -3.96
N LEU A 100 -4.83 -2.72 -3.95
CA LEU A 100 -4.52 -4.04 -4.48
C LEU A 100 -5.70 -4.58 -5.29
N GLY A 101 -5.53 -4.79 -6.60
CA GLY A 101 -6.56 -5.43 -7.42
C GLY A 101 -7.92 -4.71 -7.48
N GLY A 102 -7.95 -3.39 -7.24
CA GLY A 102 -9.17 -2.57 -7.20
C GLY A 102 -9.73 -2.34 -5.80
N ASP A 103 -9.16 -2.99 -4.79
CA ASP A 103 -9.52 -2.79 -3.40
C ASP A 103 -8.59 -1.81 -2.71
N VAL A 104 -9.18 -0.97 -1.86
CA VAL A 104 -8.47 0.11 -1.17
C VAL A 104 -8.52 -0.13 0.34
N LEU A 105 -7.37 0.01 0.99
CA LEU A 105 -7.22 -0.02 2.44
C LEU A 105 -6.52 1.26 2.89
N GLU A 106 -7.14 2.03 3.76
CA GLU A 106 -6.57 3.26 4.31
C GLU A 106 -6.15 3.05 5.77
N ILE A 107 -4.92 3.46 6.08
CA ILE A 107 -4.32 3.45 7.41
C ILE A 107 -4.21 4.91 7.87
N SER A 108 -5.24 5.35 8.59
CA SER A 108 -5.39 6.69 9.17
C SER A 108 -5.42 6.60 10.70
N GLU A 109 -5.86 7.66 11.41
CA GLU A 109 -5.98 7.69 12.88
C GLU A 109 -6.91 6.64 13.53
N ALA A 110 -7.50 5.73 12.75
CA ALA A 110 -8.33 4.65 13.26
C ALA A 110 -7.53 3.76 14.24
N THR A 111 -8.12 3.49 15.40
CA THR A 111 -7.52 2.78 16.54
C THR A 111 -7.13 1.35 16.18
N GLU A 112 -6.01 0.88 16.74
CA GLU A 112 -5.39 -0.44 16.45
C GLU A 112 -6.36 -1.62 16.51
N GLU A 113 -7.38 -1.52 17.38
CA GLU A 113 -8.41 -2.55 17.61
C GLU A 113 -9.53 -2.53 16.55
N GLN A 114 -9.92 -1.36 16.04
CA GLN A 114 -10.96 -1.27 15.01
C GLN A 114 -10.47 -1.70 13.63
N VAL A 115 -9.15 -1.69 13.39
CA VAL A 115 -8.59 -1.99 12.07
C VAL A 115 -8.03 -3.41 11.95
N ALA A 116 -7.71 -4.10 13.05
CA ALA A 116 -7.23 -5.49 13.01
C ALA A 116 -8.14 -6.42 12.19
N GLY A 117 -9.46 -6.36 12.40
CA GLY A 117 -10.43 -7.15 11.62
C GLY A 117 -10.49 -6.76 10.14
N THR A 118 -10.34 -5.48 9.83
CA THR A 118 -10.34 -4.96 8.45
C THR A 118 -9.09 -5.39 7.69
N TYR A 119 -7.92 -5.37 8.35
CA TYR A 119 -6.67 -5.88 7.77
C TYR A 119 -6.76 -7.37 7.47
N GLU A 120 -7.20 -8.17 8.45
CA GLU A 120 -7.34 -9.62 8.27
C GLU A 120 -8.32 -9.97 7.15
N LEU A 121 -9.43 -9.23 7.02
CA LEU A 121 -10.39 -9.41 5.93
C LEU A 121 -9.79 -9.03 4.57
N PHE A 122 -9.06 -7.92 4.49
CA PHE A 122 -8.37 -7.48 3.29
C PHE A 122 -7.34 -8.54 2.84
N ILE A 123 -6.48 -8.97 3.77
CA ILE A 123 -5.50 -10.04 3.53
C ILE A 123 -6.20 -11.32 3.07
N SER A 124 -7.23 -11.77 3.78
CA SER A 124 -7.95 -13.02 3.48
C SER A 124 -8.60 -12.99 2.09
N ARG A 125 -9.17 -11.86 1.69
CA ARG A 125 -9.78 -11.69 0.36
C ARG A 125 -8.76 -11.77 -0.77
N HIS A 126 -7.59 -11.17 -0.60
CA HIS A 126 -6.53 -11.19 -1.62
C HIS A 126 -5.70 -12.49 -1.60
N ALA A 127 -5.59 -13.15 -0.45
CA ALA A 127 -5.06 -14.50 -0.32
C ALA A 127 -5.95 -15.53 -1.05
N ALA A 128 -7.27 -15.46 -0.84
CA ALA A 128 -8.22 -16.41 -1.42
C ALA A 128 -8.39 -16.26 -2.94
N ARG A 129 -8.30 -15.02 -3.47
CA ARG A 129 -8.36 -14.77 -4.92
C ARG A 129 -7.15 -15.33 -5.68
N SER A 130 -6.08 -15.68 -4.96
CA SER A 130 -4.92 -16.41 -5.49
C SER A 130 -5.13 -17.93 -5.53
N GLN A 131 -6.16 -18.46 -4.84
CA GLN A 131 -6.54 -19.88 -4.82
C GLN A 131 -7.80 -20.20 -5.66
N GLY A 132 -8.35 -19.22 -6.38
CA GLY A 132 -9.47 -19.40 -7.30
C GLY A 132 -9.03 -19.98 -8.64
N GLY A 133 -8.44 -21.18 -8.63
CA GLY A 133 -8.43 -22.04 -9.81
C GLY A 133 -9.86 -22.35 -10.19
N GLU A 134 -10.21 -22.06 -11.43
CA GLU A 134 -11.47 -22.35 -12.09
C GLU A 134 -11.90 -23.81 -11.81
N LYS A 135 -12.83 -24.02 -10.89
CA LYS A 135 -13.70 -25.21 -10.90
C LYS A 135 -15.01 -24.77 -11.52
N GLY A 136 -15.07 -24.86 -12.85
CA GLY A 136 -16.32 -24.73 -13.58
C GLY A 136 -17.32 -25.80 -13.14
N PRO A 137 -18.61 -25.44 -13.07
CA PRO A 137 -19.68 -26.41 -13.23
C PRO A 137 -20.51 -26.07 -14.48
N GLY A 138 -20.72 -27.05 -15.34
CA GLY A 138 -21.61 -26.97 -16.50
C GLY A 138 -21.28 -28.01 -17.55
#